data_AF-F0XSW2-F1
#
_entry.id   AF-F0XSW2-F1
#
_cell.length_a   1.000
_cell.length_b   1.000
_cell.length_c   1.000
_cell.angle_alpha   90.00
_cell.angle_beta   90.00
_cell.angle_gamma   90.00
#
_symmetry.space_group_name_H-M   'P 1'
#
loop_
_entity.id
_entity.type
_entity.pdbx_description
1 polymer ?
#
loop_
_entity_poly.entity_id
_entity_poly.type
_entity_poly.pdbx_seq_one_letter_code
_entity_poly.pdbx_strand_id
1 'polypeptide(L)'
;MQFKIWKNLRLKRNASATGTSTSAVPSRPVCNLIQLPAELVLMISDFLSPSSRICLLRTCRALRALLGSQGKKDLFEIAGRSQCGRATFLAIVSRDLPDKWLCAKCMVLHPAKVEDVPQAASMTLFRLYGRDHQSNDYSLKGPVLSKLSYQHVNLALKYTRLRDTCSSSQLSHLSNLTKPFHRYVSAKLEQINKERNIRCSFYPKIVQDASGRHRYLLLSVISLPKPRNVKNAFGRLGKIDICPHQGADRCTEEYLLSRARRTQLVKQDAHNEVDTQIFNAFQEDLLRNEVEGVLDKYDAGELFTGSCHKCPLDFSVQVGSHNVELCVYQDFGVESSAMELSWLLCTLADGDLRIEPIGHSAGNVCRLYGDADAALRMHRKEVAENA
;
A
#
# COMPACT_ATOMS: atom_id res chain seq x y z
N MET A 1 -13.77 27.96 -4.80
CA MET A 1 -13.58 26.68 -4.07
C MET A 1 -12.51 26.75 -2.95
N GLN A 2 -11.45 27.56 -3.09
CA GLN A 2 -10.30 27.61 -2.16
C GLN A 2 -10.61 28.06 -0.71
N PHE A 3 -11.58 28.97 -0.50
CA PHE A 3 -11.94 29.46 0.85
C PHE A 3 -12.72 28.46 1.72
N LYS A 4 -13.42 27.47 1.14
CA LYS A 4 -14.18 26.46 1.90
C LYS A 4 -13.28 25.44 2.61
N ILE A 5 -12.11 25.14 2.04
CA ILE A 5 -11.12 24.23 2.65
C ILE A 5 -10.59 24.82 3.97
N TRP A 6 -10.38 26.13 4.03
CA TRP A 6 -9.85 26.83 5.21
C TRP A 6 -10.81 26.87 6.41
N LYS A 7 -12.11 27.07 6.19
CA LYS A 7 -13.09 27.15 7.31
C LYS A 7 -13.34 25.78 7.97
N ASN A 8 -13.29 24.69 7.20
CA ASN A 8 -13.65 23.35 7.68
C ASN A 8 -12.51 22.57 8.36
N LEU A 9 -11.29 23.10 8.36
CA LEU A 9 -10.10 22.46 8.92
C LEU A 9 -9.65 23.09 10.25
N ARG A 10 -10.50 23.79 11.00
CA ARG A 10 -10.17 24.11 12.41
C ARG A 10 -10.03 22.81 13.19
N LEU A 11 -8.79 22.37 13.38
CA LEU A 11 -8.42 21.33 14.33
C LEU A 11 -8.96 21.78 15.69
N LYS A 12 -10.01 21.13 16.17
CA LYS A 12 -10.43 21.30 17.56
C LYS A 12 -9.28 20.74 18.40
N ARG A 13 -8.64 21.59 19.19
CA ARG A 13 -7.72 21.14 20.23
C ARG A 13 -8.55 20.28 21.20
N ASN A 14 -8.25 18.99 21.29
CA ASN A 14 -8.73 18.16 22.37
C ASN A 14 -7.99 18.60 23.64
N ALA A 15 -8.57 19.56 24.36
CA ALA A 15 -8.18 19.84 25.73
C ALA A 15 -8.96 18.86 26.61
N SER A 16 -8.39 17.67 26.87
CA SER A 16 -8.82 16.82 27.99
C SER A 16 -7.70 16.81 29.01
N ALA A 17 -7.88 17.60 30.06
CA ALA A 17 -7.14 17.50 31.30
C ALA A 17 -8.10 17.86 32.43
N THR A 18 -8.91 16.89 32.86
CA THR A 18 -9.62 16.94 34.14
C THR A 18 -8.87 16.04 35.11
N GLY A 19 -7.99 16.65 35.89
CA GLY A 19 -7.27 16.03 37.00
C GLY A 19 -6.96 17.10 38.02
N THR A 20 -7.86 17.28 38.99
CA THR A 20 -7.67 18.11 40.16
C THR A 20 -6.60 17.49 41.05
N SER A 21 -5.41 18.07 41.06
CA SER A 21 -4.40 17.85 42.10
C SER A 21 -3.59 19.14 42.25
N THR A 22 -3.76 19.78 43.40
CA THR A 22 -3.02 20.97 43.84
C THR A 22 -1.55 20.62 44.04
N SER A 23 -0.72 20.94 43.05
CA SER A 23 0.74 20.91 43.11
C SER A 23 1.29 21.92 42.11
N ALA A 24 2.30 22.69 42.53
CA ALA A 24 3.07 23.74 41.83
C ALA A 24 2.72 23.96 40.35
N VAL A 25 2.22 25.15 40.00
CA VAL A 25 1.86 25.55 38.62
C VAL A 25 3.02 25.20 37.67
N PRO A 26 2.91 24.17 36.83
CA PRO A 26 3.96 23.86 35.88
C PRO A 26 4.02 25.02 34.88
N SER A 27 5.16 25.70 34.82
CA SER A 27 5.43 26.75 33.85
C SER A 27 5.04 26.24 32.47
N ARG A 28 4.14 26.95 31.78
CA ARG A 28 3.67 26.53 30.45
C ARG A 28 4.89 26.24 29.58
N PRO A 29 4.97 25.07 28.93
CA PRO A 29 6.10 24.74 28.07
C PRO A 29 6.22 25.82 26.99
N VAL A 30 7.34 26.54 27.00
CA VAL A 30 7.61 27.58 26.03
C VAL A 30 8.11 26.90 24.75
N CYS A 31 7.58 27.32 23.60
CA CYS A 31 8.01 26.78 22.33
C CYS A 31 9.33 27.46 21.92
N ASN A 32 10.45 26.73 21.97
CA ASN A 32 11.78 27.28 21.67
C ASN A 32 11.87 27.81 20.22
N LEU A 33 11.10 27.25 19.28
CA LEU A 33 11.10 27.71 17.90
C LEU A 33 10.59 29.15 17.75
N ILE A 34 9.61 29.57 18.55
CA ILE A 34 9.09 30.96 18.49
C ILE A 34 9.94 31.95 19.28
N GLN A 35 10.91 31.47 20.07
CA GLN A 35 11.88 32.31 20.75
C GLN A 35 13.08 32.66 19.85
N LEU A 36 13.22 31.97 18.73
CA LEU A 36 14.23 32.33 17.73
C LEU A 36 13.89 33.70 17.12
N PRO A 37 14.92 34.49 16.74
CA PRO A 37 14.74 35.64 15.87
C PRO A 37 13.93 35.29 14.62
N ALA A 38 13.07 36.21 14.19
CA ALA A 38 12.16 35.99 13.06
C ALA A 38 12.90 35.58 11.78
N GLU A 39 14.10 36.11 11.58
CA GLU A 39 14.99 35.86 10.46
C GLU A 39 15.41 34.39 10.40
N LEU A 40 15.72 33.78 11.55
CA LEU A 40 16.08 32.35 11.60
C LEU A 40 14.86 31.46 11.32
N VAL A 41 13.68 31.84 11.79
CA VAL A 41 12.44 31.10 11.50
C VAL A 41 12.11 31.16 10.01
N LEU A 42 12.29 32.32 9.37
CA LEU A 42 12.12 32.49 7.93
C LEU A 42 13.14 31.65 7.15
N MET A 43 14.42 31.70 7.54
CA MET A 43 15.48 30.90 6.94
C MET A 43 15.20 29.39 7.04
N ILE A 44 14.75 28.90 8.20
CA ILE A 44 14.32 27.49 8.36
C ILE A 44 13.17 27.18 7.41
N SER A 45 12.22 28.10 7.25
CA SER A 45 11.05 27.90 6.38
C SER A 45 11.42 27.79 4.90
N ASP A 46 12.51 28.41 4.46
CA ASP A 46 12.99 28.32 3.07
C ASP A 46 13.47 26.91 2.71
N PHE A 47 13.96 26.14 3.70
CA PHE A 47 14.31 24.73 3.54
C PHE A 47 13.11 23.77 3.58
N LEU A 48 11.91 24.26 3.92
CA LEU A 48 10.71 23.44 3.98
C LEU A 48 9.97 23.42 2.64
N SER A 49 9.42 22.26 2.28
CA SER A 49 8.49 22.17 1.14
C SER A 49 7.27 23.09 1.34
N PRO A 50 6.59 23.54 0.27
CA PRO A 50 5.37 24.34 0.38
C PRO A 50 4.31 23.70 1.28
N SER A 51 4.12 22.38 1.18
CA SER A 51 3.17 21.62 2.01
C SER A 51 3.54 21.68 3.49
N SER A 52 4.84 21.53 3.82
CA SER A 52 5.35 21.57 5.19
C SER A 52 5.23 22.97 5.79
N ARG A 53 5.52 24.02 5.02
CA ARG A 53 5.33 25.42 5.46
C ARG A 53 3.88 25.71 5.82
N ILE A 54 2.92 25.26 5.01
CA ILE A 54 1.49 25.42 5.32
C ILE A 54 1.10 24.72 6.60
N CYS A 55 1.65 23.54 6.90
CA CYS A 55 1.43 22.89 8.19
C CYS A 55 2.04 23.68 9.35
N LEU A 56 3.27 24.19 9.19
CA LEU A 56 3.94 25.01 10.19
C LEU A 56 3.12 26.26 10.56
N LEU A 57 2.59 26.95 9.55
CA LEU A 57 1.67 28.08 9.65
C LEU A 57 0.39 27.83 10.45
N ARG A 58 0.03 26.55 10.65
CA ARG A 58 -1.19 26.14 11.34
C ARG A 58 -0.98 25.77 12.80
N THR A 59 0.27 25.65 13.24
CA THR A 59 0.62 25.27 14.61
C THR A 59 0.30 26.38 15.62
N CYS A 60 0.64 27.64 15.33
CA CYS A 60 0.40 28.77 16.24
C CYS A 60 0.18 30.11 15.52
N ARG A 61 -0.29 31.12 16.26
CA ARG A 61 -0.56 32.47 15.72
C ARG A 61 0.73 33.22 15.34
N ALA A 62 1.81 33.03 16.10
CA ALA A 62 3.10 33.70 15.84
C ALA A 62 3.69 33.25 14.50
N LEU A 63 3.81 31.93 14.28
CA LEU A 63 4.27 31.37 13.00
C LEU A 63 3.35 31.74 11.85
N ARG A 64 2.03 31.83 12.09
CA ARG A 64 1.08 32.35 11.10
C ARG A 64 1.34 33.80 10.70
N ALA A 65 1.64 34.65 11.68
CA ALA A 65 1.93 36.05 11.43
C ALA A 65 3.26 36.20 10.65
N LEU A 66 4.29 35.47 11.06
CA LEU A 66 5.61 35.49 10.43
C LEU A 66 5.60 34.97 8.99
N LEU A 67 5.01 33.78 8.77
CA LEU A 67 5.10 33.09 7.47
C LEU A 67 3.87 33.36 6.57
N GLY A 68 2.93 34.21 7.00
CA GLY A 68 1.58 34.28 6.43
C GLY A 68 1.52 34.69 4.95
N SER A 69 2.44 35.55 4.50
CA SER A 69 2.58 35.93 3.09
C SER A 69 3.05 34.76 2.23
N GLN A 70 4.07 34.03 2.71
CA GLN A 70 4.60 32.83 2.04
C GLN A 70 3.57 31.71 1.99
N GLY A 71 2.84 31.49 3.08
CA GLY A 71 1.77 30.50 3.16
C GLY A 71 0.65 30.68 2.15
N LYS A 72 0.28 31.94 1.86
CA LYS A 72 -0.70 32.23 0.82
C LYS A 72 -0.18 31.84 -0.55
N LYS A 73 1.08 32.19 -0.86
CA LYS A 73 1.74 31.80 -2.11
C LYS A 73 1.80 30.28 -2.24
N ASP A 74 2.26 29.58 -1.21
CA ASP A 74 2.33 28.11 -1.17
C ASP A 74 0.97 27.47 -1.41
N LEU A 75 -0.11 28.02 -0.84
CA LEU A 75 -1.46 27.51 -1.05
C LEU A 75 -1.96 27.72 -2.47
N PHE A 76 -1.71 28.89 -3.06
CA PHE A 76 -2.03 29.12 -4.47
C PHE A 76 -1.25 28.16 -5.35
N GLU A 77 0.03 27.95 -5.04
CA GLU A 77 0.88 27.01 -5.76
C GLU A 77 0.35 25.57 -5.65
N ILE A 78 0.04 25.07 -4.45
CA ILE A 78 -0.52 23.72 -4.26
C ILE A 78 -1.90 23.59 -4.90
N ALA A 79 -2.74 24.63 -4.83
CA ALA A 79 -4.04 24.61 -5.46
C ALA A 79 -3.96 24.63 -6.99
N GLY A 80 -2.90 25.22 -7.56
CA GLY A 80 -2.59 25.23 -8.99
C GLY A 80 -1.72 24.06 -9.47
N ARG A 81 -1.15 23.25 -8.56
CA ARG A 81 -0.27 22.11 -8.87
C ARG A 81 -1.04 20.90 -9.41
N SER A 82 -0.27 19.95 -9.94
CA SER A 82 -0.72 18.62 -10.34
C SER A 82 -1.43 17.88 -9.18
N GLN A 83 -2.27 16.89 -9.53
CA GLN A 83 -2.98 16.06 -8.55
C GLN A 83 -2.04 15.49 -7.48
N CYS A 84 -0.81 15.11 -7.84
CA CYS A 84 0.20 14.59 -6.91
C CYS A 84 0.53 15.61 -5.79
N GLY A 85 0.82 16.87 -6.12
CA GLY A 85 1.16 17.89 -5.11
C GLY A 85 0.02 18.15 -4.13
N ARG A 86 -1.22 18.12 -4.62
CA ARG A 86 -2.42 18.21 -3.77
C ARG A 86 -2.59 16.96 -2.90
N ALA A 87 -2.27 15.76 -3.39
CA ALA A 87 -2.35 14.51 -2.63
C ALA A 87 -1.38 14.55 -1.46
N THR A 88 -0.13 14.92 -1.72
CA THR A 88 0.92 15.03 -0.69
C THR A 88 0.50 16.02 0.40
N PHE A 89 -0.01 17.20 0.03
CA PHE A 89 -0.51 18.17 1.00
C PHE A 89 -1.66 17.61 1.84
N LEU A 90 -2.67 17.02 1.21
CA LEU A 90 -3.82 16.46 1.92
C LEU A 90 -3.45 15.25 2.78
N ALA A 91 -2.47 14.45 2.37
CA ALA A 91 -1.96 13.34 3.17
C ALA A 91 -1.34 13.85 4.47
N ILE A 92 -0.51 14.90 4.39
CA ILE A 92 0.07 15.57 5.57
C ILE A 92 -1.05 16.12 6.47
N VAL A 93 -2.05 16.79 5.91
CA VAL A 93 -3.19 17.30 6.69
C VAL A 93 -3.99 16.16 7.35
N SER A 94 -4.16 15.04 6.65
CA SER A 94 -4.89 13.88 7.16
C SER A 94 -4.16 13.18 8.29
N ARG A 95 -2.83 13.29 8.37
CA ARG A 95 -1.98 12.63 9.36
C ARG A 95 -2.41 12.94 10.79
N ASP A 96 -2.81 14.18 11.06
CA ASP A 96 -3.23 14.63 12.40
C ASP A 96 -4.75 14.52 12.64
N LEU A 97 -5.47 13.91 11.70
CA LEU A 97 -6.93 13.73 11.76
C LEU A 97 -7.23 12.23 11.83
N PRO A 98 -7.32 11.63 13.03
CA PRO A 98 -7.48 10.18 13.18
C PRO A 98 -8.78 9.68 12.52
N ASP A 99 -9.86 10.46 12.61
CA ASP A 99 -11.14 10.13 12.01
C ASP A 99 -11.25 10.47 10.53
N LYS A 100 -10.14 10.77 9.84
CA LYS A 100 -10.17 11.08 8.40
C LYS A 100 -9.08 10.39 7.61
N TRP A 101 -9.37 10.11 6.35
CA TRP A 101 -8.41 9.57 5.38
C TRP A 101 -8.53 10.29 4.04
N LEU A 102 -7.45 10.33 3.27
CA LEU A 102 -7.42 10.94 1.94
C LEU A 102 -7.86 9.93 0.88
N CYS A 103 -8.94 10.23 0.16
CA CYS A 103 -9.28 9.47 -1.03
C CYS A 103 -8.43 9.91 -2.22
N ALA A 104 -7.68 8.96 -2.78
CA ALA A 104 -6.84 9.17 -3.96
C ALA A 104 -7.65 9.57 -5.21
N LYS A 105 -8.91 9.14 -5.28
CA LYS A 105 -9.77 9.38 -6.45
C LYS A 105 -10.36 10.79 -6.47
N CYS A 106 -11.08 11.15 -5.42
CA CYS A 106 -11.78 12.45 -5.37
C CYS A 106 -10.93 13.56 -4.76
N MET A 107 -9.77 13.24 -4.17
CA MET A 107 -8.86 14.20 -3.55
C MET A 107 -9.51 14.99 -2.41
N VAL A 108 -10.31 14.27 -1.60
CA VAL A 108 -11.03 14.78 -0.43
C VAL A 108 -10.71 13.92 0.80
N LEU A 109 -10.79 14.56 1.98
CA LEU A 109 -10.69 13.88 3.26
C LEU A 109 -12.06 13.32 3.69
N HIS A 110 -12.20 12.00 3.68
CA HIS A 110 -13.41 11.31 4.11
C HIS A 110 -13.34 10.97 5.59
N PRO A 111 -14.47 10.93 6.30
CA PRO A 111 -14.52 10.37 7.64
C PRO A 111 -14.16 8.88 7.61
N ALA A 112 -13.38 8.40 8.58
CA ALA A 112 -13.18 6.97 8.79
C ALA A 112 -14.50 6.32 9.21
N LYS A 113 -14.80 5.16 8.64
CA LYS A 113 -15.98 4.35 8.97
C LYS A 113 -15.50 3.06 9.61
N VAL A 114 -16.00 2.74 10.79
CA VAL A 114 -15.54 1.57 11.57
C VAL A 114 -15.93 0.25 10.90
N GLU A 115 -16.91 0.30 10.00
CA GLU A 115 -17.38 -0.81 9.17
C GLU A 115 -16.48 -1.04 7.94
N ASP A 116 -15.61 -0.07 7.61
CA ASP A 116 -14.66 -0.17 6.50
C ASP A 116 -13.44 -0.99 6.94
N VAL A 117 -13.55 -2.30 6.76
CA VAL A 117 -12.54 -3.28 7.14
C VAL A 117 -12.30 -4.28 6.01
N PRO A 118 -11.11 -4.88 5.87
CA PRO A 118 -10.78 -5.79 4.76
C PRO A 118 -11.73 -6.99 4.63
N GLN A 119 -12.32 -7.42 5.75
CA GLN A 119 -13.22 -8.57 5.83
C GLN A 119 -14.62 -8.27 5.26
N ALA A 120 -15.00 -6.99 5.19
CA ALA A 120 -16.30 -6.60 4.69
C ALA A 120 -16.45 -6.97 3.20
N ALA A 121 -17.67 -7.26 2.78
CA ALA A 121 -17.97 -7.60 1.39
C ALA A 121 -17.59 -6.44 0.45
N SER A 122 -17.25 -6.76 -0.81
CA SER A 122 -16.82 -5.78 -1.83
C SER A 122 -17.83 -4.66 -2.08
N MET A 123 -19.10 -4.87 -1.73
CA MET A 123 -20.18 -3.89 -1.89
C MET A 123 -20.19 -2.78 -0.82
N THR A 124 -19.29 -2.84 0.16
CA THR A 124 -19.35 -1.96 1.34
C THR A 124 -18.88 -0.54 1.04
N LEU A 125 -17.87 -0.33 0.17
CA LEU A 125 -17.36 1.03 -0.11
C LEU A 125 -18.41 1.95 -0.76
N PHE A 126 -19.21 1.43 -1.68
CA PHE A 126 -20.34 2.17 -2.27
C PHE A 126 -21.31 2.65 -1.19
N ARG A 127 -21.65 1.77 -0.25
CA ARG A 127 -22.60 2.07 0.82
C ARG A 127 -22.04 3.09 1.80
N LEU A 128 -20.74 3.02 2.08
CA LEU A 128 -20.10 3.87 3.08
C LEU A 128 -19.71 5.27 2.57
N TYR A 129 -19.29 5.38 1.31
CA TYR A 129 -18.71 6.61 0.76
C TYR A 129 -19.41 7.11 -0.51
N GLY A 130 -20.32 6.34 -1.11
CA GLY A 130 -21.07 6.71 -2.31
C GLY A 130 -20.50 6.18 -3.63
N ARG A 131 -21.27 6.32 -4.72
CA ARG A 131 -21.00 5.76 -6.06
C ARG A 131 -19.69 6.23 -6.67
N ASP A 132 -19.31 7.47 -6.40
CA ASP A 132 -18.11 8.07 -6.99
C ASP A 132 -16.83 7.40 -6.48
N HIS A 133 -16.89 6.60 -5.42
CA HIS A 133 -15.76 5.88 -4.84
C HIS A 133 -15.69 4.40 -5.28
N GLN A 134 -16.60 3.96 -6.14
CA GLN A 134 -16.75 2.56 -6.57
C GLN A 134 -15.88 2.19 -7.79
N SER A 135 -14.84 2.93 -8.13
CA SER A 135 -14.05 2.58 -9.31
C SER A 135 -13.41 1.20 -9.17
N ASN A 136 -13.89 0.27 -9.99
CA ASN A 136 -13.13 -0.82 -10.61
C ASN A 136 -11.99 -0.29 -11.53
N ASP A 137 -11.70 1.00 -11.47
CA ASP A 137 -10.85 1.77 -12.38
C ASP A 137 -9.39 1.66 -11.90
N TYR A 138 -8.82 0.52 -12.28
CA TYR A 138 -7.47 0.25 -12.75
C TYR A 138 -6.21 0.69 -11.99
N SER A 139 -6.19 1.62 -11.03
CA SER A 139 -4.90 2.16 -10.53
C SER A 139 -4.57 1.87 -9.05
N LEU A 140 -5.51 1.32 -8.28
CA LEU A 140 -5.32 1.00 -6.86
C LEU A 140 -5.95 -0.35 -6.49
N LYS A 141 -5.87 -1.35 -7.37
CA LYS A 141 -6.16 -2.73 -6.94
C LYS A 141 -5.12 -3.04 -5.88
N GLY A 142 -5.54 -3.28 -4.64
CA GLY A 142 -4.66 -3.89 -3.66
C GLY A 142 -4.11 -5.23 -4.16
N PRO A 143 -3.45 -6.02 -3.30
CA PRO A 143 -3.07 -7.37 -3.67
C PRO A 143 -4.26 -8.06 -4.30
N VAL A 144 -4.02 -8.63 -5.48
CA VAL A 144 -5.05 -9.25 -6.33
C VAL A 144 -5.97 -10.16 -5.50
N LEU A 145 -5.41 -10.77 -4.46
CA LEU A 145 -6.06 -11.71 -3.55
C LEU A 145 -6.88 -11.04 -2.41
N SER A 146 -6.38 -9.98 -1.77
CA SER A 146 -6.91 -9.54 -0.45
C SER A 146 -8.01 -8.48 -0.52
N LYS A 147 -8.13 -7.75 -1.65
CA LYS A 147 -8.90 -6.49 -1.76
C LYS A 147 -8.59 -5.48 -0.65
N LEU A 148 -7.39 -5.53 -0.08
CA LEU A 148 -6.90 -4.50 0.84
C LEU A 148 -6.81 -3.17 0.08
N SER A 149 -7.31 -2.08 0.65
CA SER A 149 -7.29 -0.76 0.03
C SER A 149 -6.32 0.17 0.75
N TYR A 150 -5.99 1.29 0.11
CA TYR A 150 -5.12 2.32 0.69
C TYR A 150 -5.62 2.81 2.04
N GLN A 151 -6.93 3.04 2.18
CA GLN A 151 -7.45 3.57 3.43
C GLN A 151 -7.32 2.59 4.60
N HIS A 152 -7.40 1.27 4.36
CA HIS A 152 -7.20 0.28 5.42
C HIS A 152 -5.76 0.37 5.96
N VAL A 153 -4.77 0.43 5.07
CA VAL A 153 -3.36 0.55 5.45
C VAL A 153 -3.08 1.89 6.12
N ASN A 154 -3.54 2.99 5.53
CA ASN A 154 -3.33 4.34 6.06
C ASN A 154 -3.95 4.51 7.46
N LEU A 155 -5.19 4.06 7.66
CA LEU A 155 -5.87 4.15 8.96
C LEU A 155 -5.21 3.26 10.01
N ALA A 156 -4.81 2.04 9.65
CA ALA A 156 -4.14 1.14 10.58
C ALA A 156 -2.81 1.74 11.07
N LEU A 157 -1.97 2.24 10.16
CA LEU A 157 -0.70 2.90 10.50
C LEU A 157 -0.91 4.17 11.34
N LYS A 158 -1.93 4.96 10.98
CA LYS A 158 -2.29 6.18 11.70
C LYS A 158 -2.74 5.89 13.13
N TYR A 159 -3.63 4.93 13.34
CA TYR A 159 -4.09 4.54 14.68
C TYR A 159 -2.97 3.93 15.51
N THR A 160 -2.05 3.17 14.90
CA THR A 160 -0.87 2.68 15.61
C THR A 160 0.02 3.84 16.08
N ARG A 161 0.29 4.83 15.22
CA ARG A 161 1.08 6.00 15.60
C ARG A 161 0.39 6.87 16.66
N LEU A 162 -0.93 7.02 16.56
CA LEU A 162 -1.75 7.87 17.45
C LEU A 162 -2.31 7.12 18.65
N ARG A 163 -1.82 5.91 18.95
CA ARG A 163 -2.41 4.96 19.91
C ARG A 163 -2.79 5.60 21.25
N ASP A 164 -1.92 6.44 21.79
CA ASP A 164 -2.11 7.09 23.10
C ASP A 164 -3.24 8.13 23.11
N THR A 165 -3.61 8.63 21.93
CA THR A 165 -4.68 9.63 21.74
C THR A 165 -5.93 9.05 21.11
N CYS A 166 -5.93 7.77 20.75
CA CYS A 166 -7.03 7.12 20.08
C CYS A 166 -8.19 6.84 21.04
N SER A 167 -9.42 6.99 20.54
CA SER A 167 -10.61 6.55 21.26
C SER A 167 -10.72 5.03 21.27
N SER A 168 -11.51 4.47 22.19
CA SER A 168 -11.79 3.03 22.23
C SER A 168 -12.38 2.51 20.91
N SER A 169 -13.17 3.34 20.22
CA SER A 169 -13.74 2.99 18.91
C SER A 169 -12.65 2.91 17.83
N GLN A 170 -11.69 3.82 17.82
CA GLN A 170 -10.55 3.79 16.89
C GLN A 170 -9.62 2.62 17.17
N LEU A 171 -9.37 2.28 18.44
CA LEU A 171 -8.58 1.11 18.81
C LEU A 171 -9.29 -0.21 18.43
N SER A 172 -10.61 -0.27 18.58
CA SER A 172 -11.42 -1.38 18.07
C SER A 172 -11.34 -1.49 16.55
N HIS A 173 -11.40 -0.35 15.83
CA HIS A 173 -11.23 -0.31 14.38
C HIS A 173 -9.83 -0.79 13.96
N LEU A 174 -8.76 -0.35 14.63
CA LEU A 174 -7.40 -0.84 14.41
C LEU A 174 -7.30 -2.36 14.59
N SER A 175 -7.92 -2.90 15.64
CA SER A 175 -7.99 -4.35 15.88
C SER A 175 -8.62 -5.05 14.68
N ASN A 176 -9.75 -4.54 14.16
CA ASN A 176 -10.41 -5.12 12.99
C ASN A 176 -9.58 -4.98 11.68
N LEU A 177 -8.88 -3.87 11.49
CA LEU A 177 -8.00 -3.63 10.33
C LEU A 177 -6.76 -4.54 10.29
N THR A 178 -6.37 -5.08 11.45
CA THR A 178 -5.19 -5.96 11.60
C THR A 178 -5.56 -7.41 11.90
N LYS A 179 -6.84 -7.71 12.12
CA LYS A 179 -7.34 -9.05 12.38
C LYS A 179 -7.17 -9.95 11.15
N PRO A 180 -6.67 -11.19 11.32
CA PRO A 180 -6.65 -12.18 10.26
C PRO A 180 -8.02 -12.39 9.61
N PHE A 181 -8.03 -12.70 8.31
CA PHE A 181 -9.27 -12.92 7.58
C PHE A 181 -9.12 -13.87 6.40
N HIS A 182 -10.24 -14.36 5.90
CA HIS A 182 -10.26 -15.32 4.80
C HIS A 182 -11.20 -14.86 3.70
N ARG A 183 -10.87 -15.22 2.46
CA ARG A 183 -11.74 -15.01 1.30
C ARG A 183 -11.61 -16.18 0.34
N TYR A 184 -12.71 -16.51 -0.31
CA TYR A 184 -12.68 -17.38 -1.48
C TYR A 184 -12.45 -16.52 -2.72
N VAL A 185 -11.39 -16.84 -3.46
CA VAL A 185 -11.06 -16.24 -4.74
C VAL A 185 -11.48 -17.24 -5.82
N SER A 186 -12.36 -16.84 -6.73
CA SER A 186 -12.66 -17.66 -7.92
C SER A 186 -11.47 -17.56 -8.86
N ALA A 187 -10.79 -18.69 -9.08
CA ALA A 187 -9.75 -18.80 -10.09
C ALA A 187 -10.26 -19.65 -11.25
N LYS A 188 -10.08 -19.14 -12.48
CA LYS A 188 -10.35 -19.89 -13.70
C LYS A 188 -9.18 -20.81 -13.98
N LEU A 189 -9.44 -22.10 -13.90
CA LEU A 189 -8.50 -23.15 -14.28
C LEU A 189 -8.53 -23.29 -15.81
N GLU A 190 -7.53 -22.77 -16.52
CA GLU A 190 -7.50 -22.67 -17.99
C GLU A 190 -7.80 -24.02 -18.68
N GLN A 191 -7.31 -25.13 -18.15
CA GLN A 191 -7.49 -26.46 -18.76
C GLN A 191 -8.86 -27.11 -18.53
N ILE A 192 -9.57 -26.78 -17.44
CA ILE A 192 -10.82 -27.46 -17.07
C ILE A 192 -12.04 -26.60 -17.40
N ASN A 193 -11.83 -25.32 -17.75
CA ASN A 193 -12.87 -24.31 -17.91
C ASN A 193 -13.87 -24.30 -16.72
N LYS A 194 -13.38 -24.69 -15.53
CA LYS A 194 -14.14 -24.74 -14.28
C LYS A 194 -13.54 -23.73 -13.33
N GLU A 195 -14.38 -22.85 -12.83
CA GLU A 195 -14.05 -21.97 -11.73
C GLU A 195 -13.94 -22.78 -10.44
N ARG A 196 -12.83 -22.61 -9.72
CA ARG A 196 -12.70 -23.11 -8.36
C ARG A 196 -12.55 -21.96 -7.40
N ASN A 197 -13.29 -22.06 -6.30
CA ASN A 197 -13.14 -21.18 -5.15
C ASN A 197 -11.94 -21.63 -4.34
N ILE A 198 -10.86 -20.85 -4.40
CA ILE A 198 -9.65 -21.07 -3.63
C ILE A 198 -9.76 -20.28 -2.34
N ARG A 199 -9.61 -20.94 -1.20
CA ARG A 199 -9.54 -20.27 0.10
C ARG A 199 -8.17 -19.59 0.22
N CYS A 200 -8.19 -18.27 0.37
CA CYS A 200 -7.02 -17.46 0.71
C CYS A 200 -7.18 -16.96 2.14
N SER A 201 -6.09 -17.01 2.91
CA SER A 201 -6.03 -16.50 4.28
C SER A 201 -5.05 -15.34 4.34
N PHE A 202 -5.38 -14.32 5.12
CA PHE A 202 -4.68 -13.05 5.15
C PHE A 202 -4.35 -12.70 6.60
N TYR A 203 -3.09 -12.38 6.83
CA TYR A 203 -2.55 -12.07 8.16
C TYR A 203 -1.87 -10.70 8.09
N PRO A 204 -2.62 -9.61 8.33
CA PRO A 204 -2.03 -8.29 8.38
C PRO A 204 -1.20 -8.10 9.65
N LYS A 205 -0.11 -7.33 9.55
CA LYS A 205 0.78 -7.06 10.68
C LYS A 205 1.36 -5.65 10.54
N ILE A 206 1.53 -4.97 11.66
CA ILE A 206 2.28 -3.71 11.70
C ILE A 206 3.59 -3.96 12.43
N VAL A 207 4.69 -3.56 11.80
CA VAL A 207 6.04 -3.67 12.38
C VAL A 207 6.68 -2.30 12.44
N GLN A 208 7.60 -2.10 13.38
CA GLN A 208 8.41 -0.89 13.45
C GLN A 208 9.76 -1.17 12.78
N ASP A 209 10.17 -0.32 11.85
CA ASP A 209 11.48 -0.43 11.21
C ASP A 209 12.59 0.18 12.08
N ALA A 210 13.85 0.04 11.65
CA ALA A 210 15.01 0.58 12.36
C ALA A 210 14.97 2.12 12.55
N SER A 211 14.17 2.83 11.75
CA SER A 211 13.97 4.29 11.88
C SER A 211 12.85 4.66 12.85
N GLY A 212 12.23 3.67 13.50
CA GLY A 212 11.10 3.88 14.39
C GLY A 212 9.78 4.10 13.67
N ARG A 213 9.71 3.90 12.34
CA ARG A 213 8.47 4.09 11.57
C ARG A 213 7.69 2.79 11.46
N HIS A 214 6.37 2.90 11.56
CA HIS A 214 5.48 1.76 11.39
C HIS A 214 5.31 1.42 9.91
N ARG A 215 5.41 0.13 9.57
CA ARG A 215 5.16 -0.43 8.24
C ARG A 215 4.01 -1.43 8.29
N TYR A 216 3.17 -1.45 7.27
CA TYR A 216 2.07 -2.40 7.18
C TYR A 216 2.48 -3.57 6.27
N LEU A 217 2.48 -4.76 6.84
CA LEU A 217 2.79 -6.01 6.15
C LEU A 217 1.53 -6.85 5.98
N LEU A 218 1.49 -7.63 4.91
CA LEU A 218 0.46 -8.64 4.69
C LEU A 218 1.11 -9.96 4.30
N LEU A 219 0.80 -11.01 5.04
CA LEU A 219 1.02 -12.39 4.62
C LEU A 219 -0.28 -12.93 4.04
N SER A 220 -0.25 -13.36 2.78
CA SER A 220 -1.34 -14.09 2.14
C SER A 220 -0.95 -15.56 2.00
N VAL A 221 -1.77 -16.47 2.50
CA VAL A 221 -1.56 -17.92 2.43
C VAL A 221 -2.64 -18.53 1.56
N ILE A 222 -2.23 -19.25 0.53
CA ILE A 222 -3.09 -19.92 -0.43
C ILE A 222 -2.79 -21.42 -0.33
N SER A 223 -3.81 -22.20 0.02
CA SER A 223 -3.70 -23.66 0.09
C SER A 223 -4.45 -24.27 -1.08
N LEU A 224 -3.74 -25.01 -1.92
CA LEU A 224 -4.26 -25.62 -3.13
C LEU A 224 -4.15 -27.15 -2.99
N PRO A 225 -5.16 -27.92 -3.40
CA PRO A 225 -5.04 -29.37 -3.41
C PRO A 225 -3.90 -29.78 -4.33
N LYS A 226 -3.04 -30.71 -3.87
CA LYS A 226 -1.94 -31.24 -4.67
C LYS A 226 -2.53 -31.92 -5.90
N PRO A 227 -2.17 -31.48 -7.11
CA PRO A 227 -2.66 -32.11 -8.31
C PRO A 227 -1.99 -33.48 -8.46
N ARG A 228 -2.74 -34.45 -9.00
CA ARG A 228 -2.23 -35.81 -9.27
C ARG A 228 -1.00 -35.82 -10.18
N ASN A 229 -0.87 -34.80 -11.02
CA ASN A 229 0.29 -34.59 -11.87
C ASN A 229 0.83 -33.18 -11.60
N VAL A 230 1.94 -33.13 -10.89
CA VAL A 230 2.61 -31.90 -10.45
C VAL A 230 3.08 -31.07 -11.65
N LYS A 231 3.47 -31.73 -12.76
CA LYS A 231 3.85 -31.07 -14.03
C LYS A 231 2.75 -30.22 -14.65
N ASN A 232 1.49 -30.51 -14.31
CA ASN A 232 0.32 -29.78 -14.78
C ASN A 232 -0.33 -28.96 -13.67
N ALA A 233 0.31 -28.81 -12.51
CA ALA A 233 -0.29 -28.19 -11.34
C ALA A 233 -0.70 -26.74 -11.58
N PHE A 234 0.27 -25.92 -11.97
CA PHE A 234 0.07 -24.49 -12.13
C PHE A 234 -0.48 -24.14 -13.51
N GLY A 235 -0.10 -24.91 -14.55
CA GLY A 235 -0.82 -24.91 -15.83
C GLY A 235 -2.33 -25.21 -15.69
N ARG A 236 -2.74 -25.94 -14.64
CA ARG A 236 -4.16 -26.13 -14.28
C ARG A 236 -4.71 -25.07 -13.35
N LEU A 237 -3.93 -24.52 -12.43
CA LEU A 237 -4.38 -23.51 -11.45
C LEU A 237 -4.75 -22.17 -12.08
N GLY A 238 -4.43 -21.98 -13.35
CA GLY A 238 -4.59 -20.70 -14.03
C GLY A 238 -3.58 -19.68 -13.50
N LYS A 239 -3.59 -18.50 -14.08
CA LYS A 239 -2.71 -17.40 -13.67
C LYS A 239 -3.16 -16.87 -12.30
N ILE A 240 -2.46 -17.23 -11.23
CA ILE A 240 -2.59 -16.58 -9.91
C ILE A 240 -1.58 -15.43 -9.87
N ASP A 241 -2.08 -14.21 -10.12
CA ASP A 241 -1.27 -13.01 -9.94
C ASP A 241 -1.13 -12.73 -8.43
N ILE A 242 0.08 -12.92 -7.90
CA ILE A 242 0.45 -12.57 -6.52
C ILE A 242 0.96 -11.13 -6.43
N CYS A 243 1.38 -10.53 -7.55
CA CYS A 243 1.75 -9.12 -7.66
C CYS A 243 1.22 -8.49 -8.95
N PRO A 244 0.99 -7.16 -8.99
CA PRO A 244 0.49 -6.49 -10.18
C PRO A 244 1.48 -6.53 -11.37
N HIS A 245 2.76 -6.80 -11.10
CA HIS A 245 3.81 -6.88 -12.13
C HIS A 245 3.80 -8.19 -12.92
N GLN A 246 3.28 -9.31 -12.37
CA GLN A 246 3.15 -10.59 -13.10
C GLN A 246 2.14 -10.53 -14.27
N GLY A 247 1.22 -9.57 -14.21
CA GLY A 247 0.28 -9.27 -15.28
C GLY A 247 0.89 -8.51 -16.45
N ALA A 248 1.97 -7.77 -16.19
CA ALA A 248 2.30 -6.59 -16.96
C ALA A 248 3.44 -6.79 -17.96
N ASP A 249 4.28 -7.81 -17.80
CA ASP A 249 5.35 -8.12 -18.77
C ASP A 249 4.75 -8.44 -20.17
N ARG A 250 3.58 -9.08 -20.24
CA ARG A 250 2.81 -9.28 -21.50
C ARG A 250 2.27 -7.98 -22.11
N CYS A 251 1.95 -7.01 -21.27
CA CYS A 251 1.45 -5.72 -21.75
C CYS A 251 2.59 -4.91 -22.34
N THR A 252 3.81 -5.00 -21.81
CA THR A 252 5.00 -4.45 -22.45
C THR A 252 5.23 -5.05 -23.82
N GLU A 253 5.13 -6.36 -24.03
CA GLU A 253 5.31 -6.96 -25.37
C GLU A 253 4.21 -6.50 -26.35
N GLU A 254 2.92 -6.57 -25.97
CA GLU A 254 1.81 -6.18 -26.86
C GLU A 254 1.73 -4.66 -27.08
N TYR A 255 2.12 -3.85 -26.07
CA TYR A 255 2.26 -2.39 -26.16
C TYR A 255 3.50 -1.99 -26.97
N LEU A 256 4.65 -2.65 -26.78
CA LEU A 256 5.86 -2.44 -27.58
C LEU A 256 5.63 -2.90 -29.02
N LEU A 257 4.91 -3.99 -29.27
CA LEU A 257 4.49 -4.43 -30.61
C LEU A 257 3.46 -3.46 -31.21
N SER A 258 2.49 -2.97 -30.44
CA SER A 258 1.53 -1.96 -30.90
C SER A 258 2.18 -0.61 -31.17
N ARG A 259 3.21 -0.25 -30.39
CA ARG A 259 4.03 0.94 -30.58
C ARG A 259 4.98 0.75 -31.76
N ALA A 260 5.61 -0.41 -31.92
CA ALA A 260 6.43 -0.78 -33.07
C ALA A 260 5.62 -0.70 -34.38
N ARG A 261 4.37 -1.19 -34.37
CA ARG A 261 3.41 -1.02 -35.48
C ARG A 261 3.06 0.45 -35.74
N ARG A 262 2.94 1.28 -34.69
CA ARG A 262 2.73 2.74 -34.85
C ARG A 262 3.98 3.49 -35.29
N THR A 263 5.18 3.07 -34.90
CA THR A 263 6.45 3.68 -35.34
C THR A 263 6.88 3.19 -36.73
N GLN A 264 6.51 1.97 -37.14
CA GLN A 264 6.65 1.50 -38.53
C GLN A 264 5.77 2.30 -39.51
N LEU A 265 4.68 2.93 -39.03
CA LEU A 265 3.89 3.88 -39.82
C LEU A 265 4.48 5.31 -39.83
N VAL A 266 5.56 5.59 -39.08
CA VAL A 266 6.12 6.94 -38.92
C VAL A 266 7.58 7.06 -39.33
N LYS A 267 8.33 5.98 -39.55
CA LYS A 267 9.71 6.06 -40.07
C LYS A 267 10.04 4.95 -41.07
N GLN A 268 9.84 5.25 -42.36
CA GLN A 268 10.96 5.07 -43.29
C GLN A 268 12.08 6.02 -42.85
N ASP A 269 13.29 5.50 -42.84
CA ASP A 269 14.57 6.14 -42.54
C ASP A 269 15.14 6.04 -41.10
N ALA A 270 16.34 5.45 -41.11
CA ALA A 270 17.45 5.47 -40.16
C ALA A 270 17.48 4.42 -39.02
N HIS A 271 18.32 3.42 -39.29
CA HIS A 271 19.06 2.52 -38.41
C HIS A 271 19.19 2.92 -36.93
N ASN A 272 18.85 1.98 -36.04
CA ASN A 272 19.65 1.60 -34.87
C ASN A 272 19.09 0.30 -34.28
N GLU A 273 19.80 -0.81 -34.50
CA GLU A 273 19.32 -2.18 -34.32
C GLU A 273 19.95 -2.90 -33.11
N VAL A 274 20.55 -2.17 -32.15
CA VAL A 274 21.42 -2.80 -31.13
C VAL A 274 20.86 -2.80 -29.70
N ASP A 275 19.83 -2.01 -29.37
CA ASP A 275 19.36 -1.92 -27.96
C ASP A 275 18.19 -2.85 -27.60
N THR A 276 17.56 -3.53 -28.56
CA THR A 276 16.35 -4.34 -28.30
C THR A 276 16.66 -5.80 -27.93
N GLN A 277 17.86 -6.30 -28.24
CA GLN A 277 18.20 -7.72 -27.99
C GLN A 277 18.73 -7.99 -26.58
N ILE A 278 19.31 -6.99 -25.89
CA ILE A 278 19.86 -7.17 -24.54
C ILE A 278 18.77 -7.01 -23.46
N PHE A 279 17.72 -6.22 -23.71
CA PHE A 279 16.64 -5.99 -22.74
C PHE A 279 15.57 -7.10 -22.75
N ASN A 280 15.33 -7.72 -23.90
CA ASN A 280 14.33 -8.80 -24.04
C ASN A 280 14.79 -10.14 -23.43
N ALA A 281 16.08 -10.30 -23.12
CA ALA A 281 16.63 -11.55 -22.59
C ALA A 281 16.53 -11.68 -21.06
N PHE A 282 16.15 -10.62 -20.33
CA PHE A 282 16.34 -10.58 -18.87
C PHE A 282 15.07 -10.55 -18.01
N GLN A 283 13.85 -10.58 -18.58
CA GLN A 283 12.68 -10.20 -17.79
C GLN A 283 11.34 -10.86 -18.16
N GLU A 284 11.31 -11.92 -18.95
CA GLU A 284 10.03 -12.48 -19.43
C GLU A 284 9.47 -13.65 -18.62
N ASP A 285 10.22 -14.29 -17.72
CA ASP A 285 9.77 -15.64 -17.33
C ASP A 285 10.21 -16.15 -15.95
N LEU A 286 10.94 -15.36 -15.15
CA LEU A 286 11.57 -15.88 -13.93
C LEU A 286 10.52 -16.37 -12.91
N LEU A 287 9.52 -15.57 -12.54
CA LEU A 287 8.53 -15.96 -11.53
C LEU A 287 7.62 -17.13 -11.96
N ARG A 288 7.27 -17.20 -13.25
CA ARG A 288 6.41 -18.26 -13.78
C ARG A 288 7.20 -19.56 -13.95
N ASN A 289 8.34 -19.50 -14.63
CA ASN A 289 9.19 -20.67 -14.86
C ASN A 289 9.92 -21.14 -13.60
N GLU A 290 10.15 -20.26 -12.62
CA GLU A 290 10.63 -20.70 -11.31
C GLU A 290 9.54 -21.44 -10.55
N VAL A 291 8.32 -20.91 -10.44
CA VAL A 291 7.24 -21.63 -9.73
C VAL A 291 6.87 -22.93 -10.44
N GLU A 292 6.79 -22.93 -11.78
CA GLU A 292 6.49 -24.15 -12.56
C GLU A 292 7.68 -25.11 -12.60
N GLY A 293 8.91 -24.61 -12.79
CA GLY A 293 10.13 -25.42 -12.84
C GLY A 293 10.55 -26.01 -11.49
N VAL A 294 10.14 -25.40 -10.38
CA VAL A 294 10.28 -25.96 -9.03
C VAL A 294 9.39 -27.18 -8.84
N LEU A 295 8.23 -27.23 -9.46
CA LEU A 295 7.33 -28.37 -9.24
C LEU A 295 7.77 -29.61 -10.01
N ASP A 296 8.50 -29.41 -11.10
CA ASP A 296 9.07 -30.51 -11.89
C ASP A 296 10.34 -31.11 -11.27
N LYS A 297 11.01 -30.39 -10.37
CA LYS A 297 12.32 -30.77 -9.81
C LYS A 297 12.28 -31.16 -8.34
N TYR A 298 11.23 -30.78 -7.60
CA TYR A 298 11.27 -30.81 -6.15
C TYR A 298 10.38 -31.90 -5.55
N ASP A 299 10.95 -32.62 -4.59
CA ASP A 299 10.26 -33.68 -3.85
C ASP A 299 9.31 -33.09 -2.80
N ALA A 300 8.39 -33.92 -2.28
CA ALA A 300 7.50 -33.49 -1.20
C ALA A 300 8.32 -33.03 0.02
N GLY A 301 8.05 -31.80 0.49
CA GLY A 301 8.71 -31.21 1.65
C GLY A 301 9.68 -30.07 1.34
N GLU A 302 10.11 -29.89 0.09
CA GLU A 302 11.02 -28.79 -0.23
C GLU A 302 10.31 -27.43 -0.28
N LEU A 303 11.03 -26.41 0.18
CA LEU A 303 10.58 -25.02 0.23
C LEU A 303 11.27 -24.24 -0.87
N PHE A 304 10.47 -23.66 -1.75
CA PHE A 304 10.93 -22.69 -2.73
C PHE A 304 10.63 -21.27 -2.26
N THR A 305 11.52 -20.34 -2.57
CA THR A 305 11.36 -18.92 -2.23
C THR A 305 11.77 -18.06 -3.41
N GLY A 306 11.08 -16.95 -3.62
CA GLY A 306 11.50 -15.93 -4.57
C GLY A 306 11.00 -14.55 -4.17
N SER A 307 11.25 -13.57 -5.02
CA SER A 307 10.80 -12.19 -4.81
C SER A 307 10.45 -11.51 -6.13
N CYS A 308 9.59 -10.49 -6.08
CA CYS A 308 9.49 -9.56 -7.19
C CYS A 308 10.75 -8.69 -7.24
N HIS A 309 11.11 -8.11 -8.38
CA HIS A 309 12.19 -7.12 -8.46
C HIS A 309 11.67 -5.68 -8.62
N LYS A 310 10.35 -5.51 -8.80
CA LYS A 310 9.67 -4.21 -9.02
C LYS A 310 8.96 -3.69 -7.76
N CYS A 311 8.37 -4.57 -6.94
CA CYS A 311 7.76 -4.20 -5.66
C CYS A 311 8.32 -5.02 -4.49
N PRO A 312 8.26 -4.49 -3.26
CA PRO A 312 8.64 -5.21 -2.04
C PRO A 312 7.64 -6.33 -1.73
N LEU A 313 7.78 -7.42 -2.47
CA LEU A 313 7.07 -8.68 -2.33
C LEU A 313 8.08 -9.82 -2.34
N ASP A 314 7.97 -10.69 -1.33
CA ASP A 314 8.57 -12.01 -1.31
C ASP A 314 7.47 -13.06 -1.39
N PHE A 315 7.82 -14.27 -1.81
CA PHE A 315 6.90 -15.39 -1.78
C PHE A 315 7.64 -16.69 -1.49
N SER A 316 6.89 -17.69 -1.02
CA SER A 316 7.39 -19.04 -0.89
C SER A 316 6.34 -20.07 -1.29
N VAL A 317 6.79 -21.20 -1.81
CA VAL A 317 5.95 -22.32 -2.22
C VAL A 317 6.44 -23.55 -1.50
N GLN A 318 5.54 -24.23 -0.80
CA GLN A 318 5.83 -25.51 -0.15
C GLN A 318 4.92 -26.59 -0.71
N VAL A 319 5.52 -27.69 -1.18
CA VAL A 319 4.78 -28.84 -1.70
C VAL A 319 4.60 -29.87 -0.59
N GLY A 320 3.38 -30.01 -0.08
CA GLY A 320 3.01 -31.04 0.88
C GLY A 320 2.71 -32.40 0.23
N SER A 321 2.27 -33.35 1.05
CA SER A 321 1.76 -34.64 0.60
C SER A 321 0.42 -34.50 -0.15
N HIS A 322 -0.44 -33.59 0.31
CA HIS A 322 -1.81 -33.42 -0.20
C HIS A 322 -2.15 -32.01 -0.68
N ASN A 323 -1.29 -31.03 -0.44
CA ASN A 323 -1.51 -29.65 -0.83
C ASN A 323 -0.23 -28.98 -1.34
N VAL A 324 -0.41 -27.85 -2.02
CA VAL A 324 0.62 -26.87 -2.30
C VAL A 324 0.25 -25.61 -1.55
N GLU A 325 1.15 -25.11 -0.70
CA GLU A 325 0.96 -23.90 0.08
C GLU A 325 1.81 -22.79 -0.55
N LEU A 326 1.15 -21.72 -1.00
CA LEU A 326 1.78 -20.50 -1.52
C LEU A 326 1.62 -19.38 -0.49
N CYS A 327 2.74 -18.87 -0.01
CA CYS A 327 2.81 -17.74 0.91
C CYS A 327 3.31 -16.51 0.16
N VAL A 328 2.63 -15.39 0.31
CA VAL A 328 2.98 -14.12 -0.32
C VAL A 328 3.14 -13.07 0.78
N TYR A 329 4.32 -12.48 0.88
CA TYR A 329 4.69 -11.48 1.85
C TYR A 329 4.78 -10.13 1.16
N GLN A 330 3.96 -9.17 1.58
CA GLN A 330 3.90 -7.83 0.97
C GLN A 330 4.17 -6.74 2.00
N ASP A 331 4.96 -5.75 1.61
CA ASP A 331 5.20 -4.54 2.38
C ASP A 331 4.54 -3.33 1.69
N PHE A 332 3.55 -2.73 2.33
CA PHE A 332 2.88 -1.54 1.82
C PHE A 332 3.57 -0.24 2.21
N GLY A 333 4.68 -0.33 2.94
CA GLY A 333 5.46 0.80 3.40
C GLY A 333 4.85 1.48 4.63
N VAL A 334 5.23 2.74 4.80
CA VAL A 334 4.91 3.58 5.96
C VAL A 334 3.65 4.43 5.73
N GLU A 335 3.19 5.14 6.77
CA GLU A 335 2.08 6.09 6.65
C GLU A 335 2.48 7.22 5.68
N SER A 336 1.98 7.14 4.44
CA SER A 336 2.32 8.04 3.34
C SER A 336 1.09 8.31 2.47
N SER A 337 1.24 9.10 1.40
CA SER A 337 0.16 9.38 0.44
C SER A 337 -0.08 8.17 -0.48
N ALA A 338 -1.31 7.99 -0.96
CA ALA A 338 -1.63 6.97 -1.96
C ALA A 338 -0.88 7.15 -3.30
N MET A 339 -0.31 8.33 -3.51
CA MET A 339 0.50 8.66 -4.68
C MET A 339 2.00 8.42 -4.46
N GLU A 340 2.40 7.97 -3.27
CA GLU A 340 3.79 7.64 -2.99
C GLU A 340 4.17 6.32 -3.63
N LEU A 341 5.43 6.24 -4.05
CA LEU A 341 5.94 5.14 -4.87
C LEU A 341 5.74 3.78 -4.21
N SER A 342 5.94 3.71 -2.89
CA SER A 342 5.79 2.48 -2.11
C SER A 342 4.38 1.90 -2.17
N TRP A 343 3.36 2.77 -2.25
CA TRP A 343 1.98 2.34 -2.41
C TRP A 343 1.68 1.98 -3.86
N LEU A 344 2.07 2.87 -4.79
CA LEU A 344 1.81 2.72 -6.22
C LEU A 344 2.41 1.42 -6.79
N LEU A 345 3.62 1.03 -6.36
CA LEU A 345 4.25 -0.23 -6.77
C LEU A 345 3.47 -1.48 -6.36
N CYS A 346 2.69 -1.40 -5.28
CA CYS A 346 1.88 -2.52 -4.82
C CYS A 346 0.53 -2.60 -5.55
N THR A 347 0.18 -1.59 -6.36
CA THR A 347 -1.17 -1.48 -6.95
C THR A 347 -1.22 -1.20 -8.45
N LEU A 348 -0.16 -0.68 -9.05
CA LEU A 348 -0.08 -0.39 -10.49
C LEU A 348 0.51 -1.58 -11.23
N ALA A 349 -0.15 -1.95 -12.33
CA ALA A 349 0.48 -2.80 -13.34
C ALA A 349 1.43 -1.94 -14.18
N ASP A 350 2.55 -2.54 -14.59
CA ASP A 350 3.74 -1.92 -15.24
C ASP A 350 3.44 -1.06 -16.49
N GLY A 351 2.25 -1.17 -17.07
CA GLY A 351 1.85 -0.42 -18.27
C GLY A 351 1.64 1.08 -18.07
N ASP A 352 1.50 1.57 -16.84
CA ASP A 352 1.00 2.93 -16.61
C ASP A 352 2.09 3.97 -16.27
N LEU A 353 3.26 3.60 -15.73
CA LEU A 353 4.27 4.58 -15.31
C LEU A 353 5.71 4.06 -15.36
N ARG A 354 6.64 4.95 -15.76
CA ARG A 354 8.11 4.82 -15.61
C ARG A 354 8.53 4.87 -14.13
N ILE A 355 8.00 3.97 -13.32
CA ILE A 355 8.35 3.91 -11.91
C ILE A 355 9.67 3.17 -11.79
N GLU A 356 10.68 3.84 -11.22
CA GLU A 356 11.90 3.15 -10.84
C GLU A 356 11.58 2.11 -9.76
N PRO A 357 12.07 0.87 -9.89
CA PRO A 357 11.91 -0.15 -8.87
C PRO A 357 12.42 0.34 -7.52
N ILE A 358 11.63 0.15 -6.46
CA ILE A 358 12.19 0.21 -5.10
C ILE A 358 13.00 -1.07 -4.94
N GLY A 359 14.32 -0.98 -5.11
CA GLY A 359 15.19 -2.10 -4.86
C GLY A 359 14.99 -2.63 -3.45
N HIS A 360 14.57 -3.90 -3.33
CA HIS A 360 14.59 -4.64 -2.08
C HIS A 360 15.40 -5.93 -2.28
N SER A 361 16.14 -6.34 -1.25
CA SER A 361 16.83 -7.63 -1.29
C SER A 361 15.81 -8.75 -1.09
N ALA A 362 15.93 -9.81 -1.90
CA ALA A 362 15.10 -11.00 -1.79
C ALA A 362 15.06 -11.53 -0.35
N GLY A 363 13.86 -11.84 0.15
CA GLY A 363 13.64 -12.36 1.50
C GLY A 363 13.56 -11.30 2.60
N ASN A 364 13.79 -10.02 2.31
CA ASN A 364 13.70 -8.96 3.33
C ASN A 364 12.28 -8.78 3.88
N VAL A 365 11.25 -8.87 3.04
CA VAL A 365 9.85 -8.70 3.48
C VAL A 365 9.43 -9.89 4.33
N CYS A 366 9.82 -11.10 3.93
CA CYS A 366 9.63 -12.30 4.74
C CYS A 366 10.31 -12.17 6.12
N ARG A 367 11.57 -11.70 6.17
CA ARG A 367 12.29 -11.44 7.43
C ARG A 367 11.63 -10.35 8.28
N LEU A 368 11.13 -9.28 7.68
CA LEU A 368 10.38 -8.23 8.38
C LEU A 368 9.09 -8.78 9.01
N TYR A 369 8.48 -9.78 8.37
CA TYR A 369 7.34 -10.47 8.94
C TYR A 369 7.70 -11.24 10.22
N GLY A 370 8.97 -11.63 10.39
CA GLY A 370 9.51 -12.25 11.59
C GLY A 370 9.10 -13.72 11.71
N ASP A 371 8.44 -14.09 12.80
CA ASP A 371 7.86 -15.42 13.05
C ASP A 371 6.65 -15.67 12.12
N ALA A 372 6.91 -15.68 10.80
CA ALA A 372 5.96 -16.14 9.79
C ALA A 372 5.48 -17.56 10.13
N ASP A 373 6.33 -18.36 10.76
CA ASP A 373 5.99 -19.69 11.24
C ASP A 373 4.83 -19.67 12.25
N ALA A 374 4.69 -18.66 13.12
CA ALA A 374 3.52 -18.56 13.99
C ALA A 374 2.21 -18.36 13.19
N ALA A 375 2.22 -17.48 12.20
CA ALA A 375 1.07 -17.27 11.33
C ALA A 375 0.73 -18.53 10.52
N LEU A 376 1.76 -19.22 10.01
CA LEU A 376 1.62 -20.49 9.29
C LEU A 376 1.15 -21.62 10.21
N ARG A 377 1.64 -21.69 11.45
CA ARG A 377 1.16 -22.64 12.46
C ARG A 377 -0.32 -22.42 12.78
N MET A 378 -0.74 -21.17 12.96
CA MET A 378 -2.16 -20.82 13.14
C MET A 378 -2.97 -21.23 11.91
N HIS A 379 -2.51 -20.91 10.70
CA HIS A 379 -3.17 -21.30 9.46
C HIS A 379 -3.35 -22.82 9.35
N ARG A 380 -2.26 -23.58 9.55
CA ARG A 380 -2.27 -25.03 9.44
C ARG A 380 -3.18 -25.68 10.49
N LYS A 381 -3.21 -25.14 11.71
CA LYS A 381 -4.14 -25.56 12.76
C LYS A 381 -5.59 -25.31 12.36
N GLU A 382 -5.91 -24.10 11.89
CA GLU A 382 -7.26 -23.75 11.40
C GLU A 382 -7.70 -24.62 10.21
N VAL A 383 -6.78 -24.94 9.29
CA VAL A 383 -7.07 -25.82 8.15
C VAL A 383 -7.33 -27.24 8.62
N ALA A 384 -6.53 -27.76 9.56
CA ALA A 384 -6.70 -29.10 10.12
C ALA A 384 -7.99 -29.26 10.93
N GLU A 385 -8.46 -28.22 11.60
CA GLU A 385 -9.74 -28.24 12.34
C GLU A 385 -10.98 -28.18 11.42
N ASN A 386 -10.82 -27.72 10.17
CA ASN A 386 -11.92 -27.56 9.21
C ASN A 386 -11.96 -28.64 8.11
N ALA A 387 -10.97 -29.55 8.08
CA ALA A 387 -10.86 -30.65 7.14
C ALA A 387 -11.39 -31.94 7.79
#